data_AF-A0A356FGH3-F1
#
_entry.id   AF-A0A356FGH3-F1
#
_cell.length_a   1.000
_cell.length_b   1.000
_cell.length_c   1.000
_cell.angle_alpha   90.00
_cell.angle_beta   90.00
_cell.angle_gamma   90.00
#
_symmetry.space_group_name_H-M   'P 1'
#
loop_
_entity.id
_entity.type
_entity.pdbx_description
1 polymer ?
#
loop_
_entity_poly.entity_id
_entity_poly.type
_entity_poly.pdbx_seq_one_letter_code
_entity_poly.pdbx_strand_id
1 'polypeptide(L)' 'EVYSTAADNQPGVEIKVFQGERELCNDNRLLDRFNLDGLPPAPRGVPQIEVSFDIDANGILNVS' A
#
# COMPACT_ATOMS: atom_id res chain seq x y z
N GLU A 1 5.59 -6.08 -4.65
CA GLU A 1 4.67 -5.91 -5.80
C GLU A 1 4.66 -4.44 -6.22
N VAL A 2 4.34 -4.13 -7.47
CA VAL A 2 4.38 -2.76 -8.01
C VAL A 2 2.96 -2.24 -8.23
N TYR A 3 2.65 -1.13 -7.57
CA TYR A 3 1.37 -0.43 -7.62
C TYR A 3 1.52 0.94 -8.31
N SER A 4 0.40 1.60 -8.57
CA SER A 4 0.37 2.95 -9.13
C SER A 4 -0.78 3.78 -8.55
N THR A 5 -0.85 5.05 -8.94
CA THR A 5 -1.89 5.99 -8.52
C THR A 5 -3.25 5.66 -9.13
N ALA A 6 -4.32 6.03 -8.42
CA ALA A 6 -5.71 5.85 -8.83
C ALA A 6 -6.32 7.09 -9.49
N ALA A 7 -5.63 8.24 -9.46
CA ALA A 7 -6.03 9.48 -10.11
C ALA A 7 -4.85 10.25 -10.73
N ASP A 8 -5.15 11.13 -11.68
CA ASP A 8 -4.17 12.05 -12.27
C ASP A 8 -3.69 13.06 -11.24
N ASN A 9 -2.39 13.35 -11.26
CA ASN A 9 -1.72 14.30 -10.37
C ASN A 9 -1.98 14.00 -8.88
N GLN A 10 -2.21 12.73 -8.55
CA GLN A 10 -2.42 12.29 -7.17
C GLN A 10 -1.16 12.57 -6.33
N PRO A 11 -1.25 13.37 -5.25
CA PRO A 11 -0.09 13.88 -4.52
C PRO A 11 0.57 12.83 -3.59
N GLY A 12 -0.10 11.70 -3.37
CA GLY A 12 0.36 10.64 -2.49
C GLY A 12 -0.59 9.44 -2.52
N VAL A 13 -0.13 8.30 -1.98
CA VAL A 13 -0.93 7.08 -1.86
C VAL A 13 -1.05 6.66 -0.40
N GLU A 14 -2.18 6.05 -0.07
CA GLU A 14 -2.44 5.44 1.22
C GLU A 14 -2.37 3.92 1.07
N ILE A 15 -1.45 3.28 1.79
CA ILE A 15 -1.28 1.83 1.80
C ILE A 15 -1.86 1.32 3.11
N LYS A 16 -2.91 0.51 3.02
CA LYS A 16 -3.55 -0.14 4.18
C LYS A 16 -3.30 -1.63 4.12
N VAL A 17 -2.81 -2.18 5.23
CA VAL A 17 -2.46 -3.59 5.33
C VAL A 17 -3.51 -4.29 6.18
N PHE A 18 -4.11 -5.34 5.64
CA PHE A 18 -5.16 -6.11 6.30
C PHE A 18 -4.74 -7.57 6.48
N GLN A 19 -5.21 -8.18 7.57
CA GLN A 19 -5.06 -9.61 7.86
C GLN A 19 -6.43 -10.27 7.96
N GLY A 20 -6.62 -11.34 7.20
CA GLY A 20 -7.79 -12.20 7.25
C GLY A 20 -7.98 -12.97 5.95
N GLU A 21 -8.99 -13.84 5.93
CA GLU A 21 -9.28 -14.75 4.81
C GLU A 21 -10.46 -14.27 3.95
N ARG A 22 -11.00 -13.08 4.23
CA ARG A 22 -12.15 -12.52 3.48
C ARG A 22 -11.66 -11.77 2.25
N GLU A 23 -12.46 -11.77 1.19
CA GLU A 23 -12.13 -11.13 -0.08
C GLU A 23 -12.11 -9.59 0.03
N LEU A 24 -13.03 -9.01 0.79
CA LEU A 24 -13.14 -7.56 0.94
C LEU A 24 -12.34 -7.08 2.15
N CYS A 25 -11.54 -6.03 1.97
CA CYS A 25 -10.72 -5.43 3.04
C CYS A 25 -11.53 -5.02 4.27
N ASN A 26 -12.77 -4.56 4.09
CA ASN A 26 -13.65 -4.12 5.18
C ASN A 26 -14.05 -5.26 6.13
N ASP A 27 -13.94 -6.52 5.69
CA ASP A 27 -14.27 -7.70 6.50
C ASP A 27 -13.03 -8.31 7.19
N ASN A 28 -11.86 -7.72 6.96
CA ASN A 28 -10.58 -8.16 7.52
C ASN A 28 -10.10 -7.18 8.60
N ARG A 29 -9.11 -7.62 9.40
CA ARG A 29 -8.51 -6.78 10.43
C ARG A 29 -7.46 -5.87 9.82
N LEU A 30 -7.62 -4.56 9.95
CA LEU A 30 -6.55 -3.60 9.64
C LEU A 30 -5.38 -3.81 10.62
N LEU A 31 -4.20 -4.07 10.08
CA LEU A 31 -2.95 -4.16 10.84
C LEU A 31 -2.28 -2.80 10.95
N ASP A 32 -2.11 -2.13 9.81
CA ASP A 32 -1.40 -0.85 9.76
C ASP A 32 -1.81 -0.02 8.53
N ARG A 33 -1.46 1.26 8.56
CA ARG A 33 -1.68 2.24 7.49
C ARG A 33 -0.45 3.12 7.32
N PHE A 34 0.04 3.19 6.09
CA PHE A 34 1.14 4.06 5.68
C PHE A 34 0.65 5.08 4.66
N ASN A 35 1.19 6.29 4.72
CA ASN A 35 0.97 7.29 3.68
C ASN A 35 2.32 7.56 3.01
N LEU A 36 2.35 7.46 1.69
CA LEU A 36 3.47 7.91 0.87
C LEU A 36 3.05 9.21 0.21
N ASP A 37 3.53 10.32 0.74
CA ASP A 37 3.25 11.67 0.25
C ASP A 37 4.41 12.20 -0.61
N GLY A 38 4.16 13.29 -1.35
CA GLY A 38 5.19 13.97 -2.12
C GLY A 38 5.43 13.39 -3.52
N LEU A 39 4.45 12.68 -4.07
CA LEU A 39 4.52 12.22 -5.46
C LEU A 39 4.48 13.41 -6.41
N PRO A 40 5.35 13.45 -7.44
CA PRO A 40 5.28 14.48 -8.46
C PRO A 40 3.97 14.35 -9.26
N PRO A 41 3.40 15.47 -9.76
CA PRO A 41 2.24 15.41 -10.64
C PRO A 41 2.52 14.55 -11.88
N ALA A 42 1.75 13.50 -12.08
CA ALA A 42 1.86 12.57 -13.19
C ALA A 42 0.48 11.99 -13.55
N PRO A 43 0.26 11.52 -14.79
CA PRO A 43 -0.96 10.81 -15.16
C PRO A 43 -1.17 9.55 -14.30
N ARG A 44 -2.43 9.17 -14.10
CA ARG A 44 -2.81 7.93 -13.41
C ARG A 44 -2.08 6.73 -14.03
N GLY A 45 -1.57 5.83 -13.20
CA GLY A 45 -0.91 4.60 -13.68
C GLY A 45 0.56 4.77 -14.06
N VAL A 46 1.09 6.00 -14.07
CA VAL A 46 2.50 6.27 -14.40
C VAL A 46 3.43 6.08 -13.20
N PRO A 47 3.17 6.66 -12.01
CA PRO A 47 4.03 6.44 -10.85
C PRO A 47 4.16 4.96 -10.52
N GLN A 48 5.38 4.44 -10.39
CA GLN A 48 5.63 3.06 -9.99
C GLN A 48 5.98 3.05 -8.50
N ILE A 49 5.13 2.43 -7.69
CA ILE A 49 5.28 2.34 -6.24
C ILE A 49 5.54 0.88 -5.91
N GLU A 50 6.79 0.55 -5.59
CA GLU A 50 7.13 -0.79 -5.12
C GLU A 50 6.77 -0.91 -3.64
N VAL A 51 6.01 -1.95 -3.30
CA VAL A 51 5.62 -2.29 -1.93
C VAL A 51 6.13 -3.69 -1.64
N SER A 52 6.97 -3.81 -0.62
CA SER A 52 7.53 -5.08 -0.16
C SER A 52 7.01 -5.43 1.23
N PHE A 53 6.68 -6.71 1.39
CA PHE A 53 6.24 -7.28 2.66
C PHE A 53 7.25 -8.34 3.07
N ASP A 54 7.81 -8.18 4.26
CA ASP A 54 8.74 -9.14 4.84
C ASP A 54 8.21 -9.58 6.21
N ILE A 55 8.17 -10.88 6.45
CA ILE A 55 7.79 -11.45 7.75
C ILE A 55 9.01 -12.17 8.29
N ASP A 56 9.52 -11.70 9.43
CA ASP A 56 10.67 -12.31 10.06
C ASP A 56 10.32 -13.63 10.77
N ALA A 57 11.34 -14.33 11.27
CA ALA A 57 11.16 -15.60 11.99
C ALA A 57 10.36 -15.48 13.30
N ASN A 58 10.16 -14.27 13.83
CA ASN A 58 9.36 -14.00 15.02
C ASN A 58 7.90 -13.67 14.67
N GLY A 59 7.56 -13.59 13.37
CA GLY A 59 6.24 -13.20 12.90
C GLY A 59 6.00 -11.69 12.89
N ILE A 60 7.06 -10.87 12.92
CA ILE A 60 6.95 -9.42 12.79
C ILE A 60 6.86 -9.07 11.30
N LEU A 61 5.80 -8.35 10.93
CA LEU A 61 5.59 -7.85 9.59
C LEU A 61 6.30 -6.51 9.41
N ASN A 62 7.19 -6.44 8.43
CA ASN A 62 7.82 -5.22 7.93
C ASN A 62 7.22 -4.86 6.56
N VAL A 63 6.94 -3.56 6.38
CA VAL A 63 6.40 -3.00 5.14
C VAL A 63 7.32 -1.87 4.71
N SER A 64 7.78 -1.88 3.45
CA SER A 64 8.67 -0.87 2.86
C SER A 64 8.30 -0.54 1.44
#